data_AF-A0A6J4N9X6-F1
#
_entry.id   AF-A0A6J4N9X6-F1
#
_cell.length_a   1.000
_cell.length_b   1.000
_cell.length_c   1.000
_cell.angle_alpha   90.00
_cell.angle_beta   90.00
_cell.angle_gamma   90.00
#
_symmetry.space_group_name_H-M   'P 1'
#
loop_
_entity.id
_entity.type
_entity.pdbx_description
1 polymer ?
#
loop_
_entity_poly.entity_id
_entity_poly.type
_entity_poly.pdbx_seq_one_letter_code
_entity_poly.pdbx_strand_id
1 'polypeptide(L)'
;MENVQAVIATATFICVIFLIITEWIHLTVAAFLGAVILVFTHVMTLNNAIEYIGRSHATLGLFFGVMVMVRAFEPTKVFEYLATQIVLLAKGKGKNLLLGIVAITTPICAVLPNATT
;
A
#
# COMPACT_ATOMS: atom_id res chain seq x y z
N MET A 1 -14.68 10.64 31.08
CA MET A 1 -15.24 9.93 29.90
C MET A 1 -14.25 9.91 28.73
N GLU A 2 -13.49 10.99 28.50
CA GLU A 2 -12.41 11.03 27.49
C GLU A 2 -11.35 9.93 27.66
N ASN A 3 -10.92 9.65 28.90
CA ASN A 3 -9.93 8.60 29.16
C ASN A 3 -10.37 7.21 28.67
N VAL A 4 -11.66 6.89 28.74
CA VAL A 4 -12.18 5.57 28.33
C VAL A 4 -12.17 5.45 26.81
N GLN A 5 -12.57 6.49 26.10
CA GLN A 5 -12.51 6.53 24.63
C GLN A 5 -11.06 6.43 24.13
N ALA A 6 -10.13 7.16 24.77
CA ALA A 6 -8.71 7.09 24.44
C ALA A 6 -8.15 5.67 24.65
N VAL A 7 -8.45 5.03 25.78
CA VAL A 7 -8.00 3.65 26.07
C VAL A 7 -8.53 2.67 25.04
N ILE A 8 -9.81 2.77 24.66
CA ILE A 8 -10.44 1.89 23.67
C ILE A 8 -9.82 2.10 22.28
N ALA A 9 -9.59 3.36 21.87
CA ALA A 9 -8.95 3.68 20.60
C ALA A 9 -7.53 3.13 20.54
N THR A 10 -6.72 3.36 21.57
CA THR A 10 -5.33 2.87 21.64
C THR A 10 -5.27 1.34 21.67
N ALA A 11 -6.13 0.69 22.46
CA ALA A 11 -6.20 -0.77 22.51
C ALA A 11 -6.59 -1.37 21.15
N THR A 12 -7.58 -0.78 20.48
CA THR A 12 -8.01 -1.23 19.14
C THR A 12 -6.89 -1.04 18.12
N PHE A 13 -6.20 0.09 18.15
CA PHE A 13 -5.07 0.37 17.27
C PHE A 13 -3.94 -0.66 17.45
N ILE A 14 -3.51 -0.92 18.69
CA ILE A 14 -2.45 -1.90 18.98
C ILE A 14 -2.88 -3.30 18.52
N CYS A 15 -4.13 -3.68 18.79
CA CYS A 15 -4.67 -4.97 18.38
C CYS A 15 -4.65 -5.13 16.85
N VAL A 16 -5.18 -4.16 16.10
CA VAL A 16 -5.19 -4.19 14.63
C VAL A 16 -3.78 -4.26 14.06
N ILE A 17 -2.85 -3.46 14.58
CA ILE A 17 -1.44 -3.49 14.14
C ILE A 17 -0.81 -4.85 14.43
N PHE A 18 -1.07 -5.45 15.59
CA PHE A 18 -0.60 -6.79 15.92
C PHE A 18 -1.15 -7.85 14.95
N LEU A 19 -2.45 -7.78 14.61
CA LEU A 19 -3.07 -8.69 13.64
C LEU A 19 -2.49 -8.52 12.22
N ILE A 20 -2.16 -7.29 11.82
CA ILE A 20 -1.53 -7.00 10.52
C ILE A 20 -0.11 -7.55 10.48
N ILE A 21 0.70 -7.30 11.52
CA ILE A 21 2.11 -7.75 11.58
C ILE A 21 2.20 -9.27 11.63
N THR A 22 1.28 -9.93 12.34
CA THR A 22 1.26 -11.40 12.44
C THR A 22 0.69 -12.07 11.20
N GLU A 23 0.05 -11.31 10.28
CA GLU A 23 -0.62 -11.82 9.08
C GLU A 23 -1.60 -12.97 9.35
N TRP A 24 -2.14 -13.07 10.57
CA TRP A 24 -3.09 -14.14 10.94
C TRP A 24 -4.40 -14.05 10.14
N ILE A 25 -4.76 -12.84 9.74
CA ILE A 25 -5.91 -12.56 8.88
C ILE A 25 -5.51 -11.54 7.80
N HIS A 26 -6.29 -11.48 6.71
CA HIS A 26 -6.09 -10.49 5.67
C HIS A 26 -6.12 -9.07 6.24
N LEU A 27 -5.14 -8.24 5.85
CA LEU A 27 -4.99 -6.85 6.28
C LEU A 27 -6.29 -6.05 6.17
N THR A 28 -7.03 -6.22 5.07
CA THR A 28 -8.31 -5.54 4.85
C THR A 28 -9.34 -5.95 5.91
N VAL A 29 -9.45 -7.24 6.21
CA VAL A 29 -10.37 -7.76 7.23
C VAL A 29 -9.99 -7.23 8.62
N ALA A 30 -8.70 -7.21 8.95
CA ALA A 30 -8.21 -6.65 10.22
C ALA A 30 -8.56 -5.16 10.36
N ALA A 31 -8.32 -4.38 9.31
CA ALA A 31 -8.60 -2.95 9.29
C ALA A 31 -10.10 -2.65 9.42
N PHE A 32 -10.96 -3.39 8.69
CA PHE A 32 -12.41 -3.21 8.78
C PHE A 32 -12.97 -3.64 10.14
N LEU A 33 -12.47 -4.73 10.73
CA LEU A 33 -12.86 -5.13 12.09
C LEU A 33 -12.53 -4.04 13.11
N GLY A 34 -11.33 -3.46 13.04
CA GLY A 34 -10.95 -2.33 13.88
C GLY A 34 -11.88 -1.13 13.73
N ALA A 35 -12.21 -0.76 12.50
CA ALA A 35 -13.15 0.34 12.22
C ALA A 35 -14.54 0.07 12.81
N VAL A 36 -15.06 -1.15 12.64
CA VAL A 36 -16.36 -1.57 13.20
C VAL A 36 -16.35 -1.47 14.73
N ILE A 37 -15.31 -1.95 15.41
CA ILE A 37 -15.17 -1.86 16.88
C ILE A 37 -15.25 -0.41 17.36
N LEU A 38 -14.56 0.51 16.69
CA LEU A 38 -14.56 1.94 17.06
C LEU A 38 -15.94 2.60 16.88
N VAL A 39 -16.69 2.21 15.84
CA VAL A 39 -18.05 2.71 15.58
C VAL A 39 -19.05 2.15 16.59
N PHE A 40 -19.00 0.85 16.87
CA PHE A 40 -19.90 0.20 17.84
C PHE A 40 -19.68 0.70 19.27
N THR A 41 -18.44 1.03 19.63
CA THR A 41 -18.11 1.56 20.95
C THR A 41 -18.38 3.07 21.07
N HIS A 42 -18.95 3.69 20.02
CA HIS A 42 -19.28 5.11 19.96
C HIS A 42 -18.08 6.04 20.21
N VAL A 43 -16.87 5.57 19.92
CA VAL A 43 -15.64 6.37 19.92
C VAL A 43 -15.63 7.31 18.71
N MET A 44 -16.15 6.82 17.58
CA MET A 44 -16.49 7.65 16.42
C MET A 44 -17.88 7.30 15.90
N THR A 45 -18.58 8.26 15.33
CA THR A 45 -19.84 8.00 14.62
C THR A 45 -19.57 7.52 13.20
N LEU A 46 -20.56 6.84 12.61
CA LEU A 46 -20.48 6.40 11.22
C LEU A 46 -20.26 7.57 10.25
N ASN A 47 -20.93 8.71 10.50
CA ASN A 47 -20.77 9.91 9.67
C ASN A 47 -19.33 10.43 9.71
N ASN A 48 -18.70 10.48 10.90
CA ASN A 48 -17.31 10.89 11.03
C ASN A 48 -16.36 9.91 10.30
N ALA A 49 -16.61 8.60 10.41
CA ALA A 49 -15.82 7.59 9.71
C ALA A 49 -15.87 7.78 8.18
N ILE A 50 -17.07 8.00 7.62
CA ILE A 50 -17.25 8.25 6.18
C ILE A 50 -16.60 9.58 5.78
N GLU A 51 -16.71 10.62 6.60
CA GLU A 51 -16.05 11.90 6.36
C GLU A 51 -14.52 11.76 6.32
N TYR A 52 -13.93 10.99 7.23
CA TYR A 52 -12.48 10.71 7.21
C TYR A 52 -12.05 10.01 5.93
N ILE A 53 -12.81 9.02 5.46
CA ILE A 53 -12.55 8.35 4.18
C ILE A 53 -12.66 9.36 3.03
N GLY A 54 -13.68 10.21 3.04
CA GLY A 54 -13.88 11.25 2.03
C GLY A 54 -12.75 12.28 2.00
N ARG A 55 -12.17 12.65 3.15
CA ARG A 55 -10.99 13.53 3.22
C ARG A 55 -9.75 12.88 2.59
N SER A 56 -9.63 11.56 2.65
CA SER A 56 -8.52 10.80 2.03
C SER A 56 -8.71 10.49 0.54
N HIS A 57 -9.69 11.10 -0.15
CA HIS A 57 -9.95 10.87 -1.58
C HIS A 57 -8.72 11.09 -2.48
N ALA A 58 -7.90 12.11 -2.19
CA ALA A 58 -6.72 12.40 -3.00
C ALA A 58 -5.71 11.25 -2.94
N THR A 59 -5.47 10.71 -1.75
CA THR A 59 -4.56 9.56 -1.54
C THR A 59 -5.14 8.30 -2.17
N LEU A 60 -6.43 7.99 -1.91
CA LEU A 60 -7.09 6.82 -2.49
C LEU A 60 -7.10 6.87 -4.02
N GLY A 61 -7.41 8.03 -4.60
CA GLY A 61 -7.41 8.26 -6.04
C GLY A 61 -6.02 8.14 -6.66
N LEU A 62 -4.98 8.64 -5.99
CA LEU A 62 -3.59 8.50 -6.43
C LEU A 62 -3.18 7.02 -6.48
N PHE A 63 -3.37 6.27 -5.39
CA PHE A 63 -3.01 4.84 -5.36
C PHE A 63 -3.81 4.01 -6.36
N PHE A 64 -5.12 4.28 -6.48
CA PHE A 64 -5.98 3.63 -7.47
C PHE A 64 -5.53 3.94 -8.90
N GLY A 65 -5.27 5.20 -9.22
CA GLY A 65 -4.82 5.62 -10.55
C GLY A 65 -3.50 4.97 -10.95
N VAL A 66 -2.52 4.93 -10.04
CA VAL A 66 -1.24 4.25 -10.29
C VAL A 66 -1.45 2.74 -10.52
N MET A 67 -2.28 2.07 -9.71
CA MET A 67 -2.61 0.66 -9.91
C MET A 67 -3.24 0.39 -11.28
N VAL A 68 -4.20 1.23 -11.70
CA VAL A 68 -4.86 1.11 -13.01
C VAL A 68 -3.86 1.33 -14.14
N MET A 69 -3.00 2.34 -14.04
CA MET A 69 -1.96 2.63 -15.03
C MET A 69 -0.97 1.46 -15.18
N VAL A 70 -0.49 0.89 -14.07
CA VAL A 70 0.40 -0.28 -14.09
C VAL A 70 -0.29 -1.48 -14.77
N ARG A 71 -1.55 -1.75 -14.43
CA ARG A 71 -2.34 -2.82 -15.07
C ARG A 71 -2.57 -2.58 -16.56
N ALA A 72 -2.70 -1.33 -17.00
CA ALA A 72 -2.79 -1.01 -18.42
C ALA A 72 -1.47 -1.26 -19.18
N PHE A 73 -0.32 -1.17 -18.50
CA PHE A 73 0.99 -1.49 -19.09
C PHE A 73 1.36 -2.98 -19.04
N GLU A 74 0.74 -3.78 -18.19
CA GLU A 74 0.97 -5.22 -18.12
C GLU A 74 0.89 -5.93 -19.49
N PRO A 75 -0.14 -5.75 -20.33
CA PRO A 75 -0.21 -6.41 -21.63
C PRO A 75 0.82 -5.90 -22.66
N THR A 76 1.40 -4.71 -22.47
CA THR A 76 2.38 -4.15 -23.41
C THR A 76 3.78 -4.73 -23.21
N LYS A 77 4.01 -5.48 -22.12
CA LYS A 77 5.30 -6.10 -21.79
C LYS A 77 6.48 -5.12 -21.73
N VAL A 78 6.20 -3.84 -21.48
CA VAL A 78 7.24 -2.79 -21.38
C VAL A 78 8.24 -3.11 -20.27
N PHE A 79 7.78 -3.60 -19.12
CA PHE A 79 8.65 -3.99 -18.00
C PHE A 79 9.52 -5.21 -18.33
N GLU A 80 8.97 -6.23 -19.02
CA GLU A 80 9.74 -7.40 -19.48
C GLU A 80 10.83 -7.01 -20.50
N TYR A 81 10.50 -6.09 -21.41
CA TYR A 81 11.46 -5.56 -22.37
C TYR A 81 12.61 -4.84 -21.66
N LEU A 82 12.30 -3.93 -20.72
CA LEU A 82 13.31 -3.22 -19.93
C LEU A 82 14.18 -4.18 -19.13
N ALA A 83 13.60 -5.18 -18.47
CA ALA A 83 14.35 -6.20 -17.74
C ALA A 83 15.32 -6.96 -18.64
N THR A 84 14.88 -7.34 -19.85
CA THR A 84 15.73 -8.03 -20.83
C THR A 84 16.90 -7.15 -21.28
N GLN A 85 16.65 -5.85 -21.53
CA GLN A 85 17.72 -4.91 -21.90
C GLN A 85 18.78 -4.78 -20.79
N ILE A 86 18.36 -4.72 -19.52
CA ILE A 86 19.30 -4.67 -18.39
C ILE A 86 20.19 -5.93 -18.36
N VAL A 87 19.60 -7.11 -18.53
CA VAL A 87 20.32 -8.39 -18.53
C VAL A 87 21.34 -8.44 -19.68
N LEU A 88 20.95 -8.01 -20.88
CA LEU A 88 21.84 -7.94 -22.03
C LEU A 88 23.01 -6.95 -21.81
N LEU A 89 22.72 -5.77 -21.26
CA LEU A 89 23.73 -4.75 -20.93
C LEU A 89 24.69 -5.19 -19.82
N ALA A 90 24.24 -6.05 -18.89
CA ALA A 90 25.05 -6.55 -17.80
C ALA A 90 26.20 -7.48 -18.27
N LYS A 91 26.10 -8.09 -19.46
CA LYS A 91 27.13 -8.96 -20.06
C LYS A 91 27.68 -10.02 -19.09
N GLY A 92 26.81 -10.61 -18.26
CA GLY A 92 27.18 -11.62 -17.26
C GLY A 92 27.89 -11.10 -16.00
N LYS A 93 28.09 -9.78 -15.86
CA LYS A 93 28.69 -9.18 -14.65
C LYS A 93 27.59 -8.80 -13.64
N GLY A 94 27.51 -9.52 -12.52
CA GLY A 94 26.51 -9.28 -11.47
C GLY A 94 26.49 -7.84 -10.93
N LYS A 95 27.66 -7.20 -10.81
CA LYS A 95 27.74 -5.78 -10.38
C LYS A 95 27.04 -4.82 -11.36
N ASN A 96 27.18 -5.07 -12.67
CA ASN A 96 26.57 -4.23 -13.70
C ASN A 96 25.06 -4.47 -13.78
N LEU A 97 24.62 -5.72 -13.52
CA LEU A 97 23.21 -6.07 -13.42
C LEU A 97 22.54 -5.30 -12.29
N LEU A 98 23.11 -5.34 -11.08
CA LEU A 98 22.57 -4.61 -9.91
C LEU A 98 22.51 -3.11 -10.16
N LEU A 99 23.57 -2.52 -10.73
CA LEU A 99 23.58 -1.10 -11.10
C LEU A 99 22.49 -0.76 -12.13
N GLY A 100 22.29 -1.59 -13.14
CA GLY A 100 21.25 -1.40 -14.15
C GLY A 100 19.83 -1.52 -13.57
N ILE A 101 19.60 -2.48 -12.67
CA ILE A 101 18.33 -2.63 -11.95
C ILE A 101 18.05 -1.37 -11.14
N VAL A 102 19.00 -0.90 -10.32
CA VAL A 102 18.81 0.30 -9.50
C VAL A 102 18.59 1.54 -10.37
N ALA A 103 19.38 1.71 -11.44
CA ALA A 103 19.30 2.87 -12.33
C ALA A 103 17.94 3.00 -13.03
N ILE A 104 17.31 1.87 -13.41
CA ILE A 104 16.01 1.87 -14.08
C ILE A 104 14.85 1.81 -13.08
N THR A 105 14.95 0.99 -12.04
CA THR A 105 13.87 0.79 -11.06
C THR A 105 13.66 2.02 -10.20
N THR A 106 14.71 2.73 -9.80
CA THR A 106 14.59 3.91 -8.92
C THR A 106 13.70 5.03 -9.51
N PRO A 107 13.92 5.52 -10.74
CA PRO A 107 13.05 6.55 -11.32
C PRO A 107 11.65 6.02 -11.64
N ILE A 108 11.52 4.74 -12.02
CA ILE A 108 10.20 4.14 -12.29
C ILE A 108 9.39 4.05 -11.00
N CYS A 109 9.96 3.53 -9.90
CA CYS A 109 9.27 3.43 -8.60
C CYS A 109 9.00 4.80 -7.96
N ALA A 110 9.77 5.84 -8.30
CA ALA A 110 9.49 7.20 -7.85
C ALA A 110 8.16 7.74 -8.41
N VAL A 111 7.77 7.29 -9.62
CA VAL A 111 6.51 7.70 -10.28
C VAL A 111 5.42 6.64 -10.12
N LEU A 112 5.79 5.36 -10.17
CA LEU A 112 4.94 4.19 -10.11
C LEU A 112 5.32 3.33 -8.89
N PRO A 113 4.99 3.78 -7.67
CA PRO A 113 5.39 3.10 -6.44
C PRO A 113 4.82 1.68 -6.31
N ASN A 114 3.79 1.35 -7.09
CA ASN A 114 3.15 0.03 -7.10
C ASN A 114 3.37 -0.77 -8.40
N ALA A 115 4.43 -0.45 -9.15
CA ALA A 115 4.87 -1.24 -10.31
C ALA A 115 5.77 -2.43 -9.91
N THR A 116 5.76 -2.83 -8.63
CA THR A 116 6.67 -3.82 -8.05
C THR A 116 6.20 -5.28 -8.24
N THR A 117 5.61 -5.61 -9.38
CA THR A 117 5.41 -7.00 -9.85
C THR A 117 5.72 -7.07 -11.33
#